data_AF-A0A2S5KGC6-F1
#
_entry.id   AF-A0A2S5KGC6-F1
#
_cell.length_a   1.000
_cell.length_b   1.000
_cell.length_c   1.000
_cell.angle_alpha   90.00
_cell.angle_beta   90.00
_cell.angle_gamma   90.00
#
_symmetry.space_group_name_H-M   'P 1'
#
loop_
_entity.id
_entity.type
_entity.pdbx_description
1 polymer ?
#
loop_
_entity_poly.entity_id
_entity_poly.type
_entity_poly.pdbx_seq_one_letter_code
_entity_poly.pdbx_strand_id
1 'polypeptide(L)'
;MVTLWKNTVITVLAALIMLTASGCSGKPLKKRQTPVQVVYRFDDHRWLELHGVACEGALWFVDEKRDIRSEVSSQFYRIFTKPYINASERYIAIPSWDSAHFTVSRDYGKTWTPSWIKGREDDEAGSDSPESKNIASLTVVNDQGFLLTKQGHLYMSSHPFDDPRIMPGGEGIDYSYTFKGKVYYDRLDAIRPGKGENVSRWGLLYIDPRILPVRMEQYYANFQNLPTRVPEVKGYTGWTRMQCDMKAGM
;
A
#
# COMPACT_ATOMS: atom_id res chain seq x y z
N MET A 1 -35.23 -5.75 81.92
CA MET A 1 -35.57 -7.18 81.96
C MET A 1 -36.17 -7.52 80.61
N VAL A 2 -35.51 -8.43 79.89
CA VAL A 2 -35.75 -8.76 78.48
C VAL A 2 -37.06 -9.53 78.32
N THR A 3 -37.93 -9.12 77.38
CA THR A 3 -38.85 -10.08 76.74
C THR A 3 -39.24 -9.67 75.32
N LEU A 4 -38.69 -10.43 74.38
CA LEU A 4 -39.20 -10.93 73.09
C LEU A 4 -40.04 -10.04 72.15
N TRP A 5 -39.45 -9.87 70.96
CA TRP A 5 -40.04 -9.69 69.63
C TRP A 5 -41.33 -10.52 69.39
N LYS A 6 -42.34 -9.86 68.79
CA LYS A 6 -43.19 -10.47 67.76
C LYS A 6 -43.81 -9.42 66.83
N ASN A 7 -43.72 -9.73 65.54
CA ASN A 7 -44.16 -8.99 64.37
C ASN A 7 -45.64 -8.57 64.41
N THR A 8 -45.95 -7.37 63.92
CA THR A 8 -47.17 -7.12 63.13
C THR A 8 -46.97 -5.89 62.24
N VAL A 9 -47.77 -5.81 61.16
CA VAL A 9 -47.90 -4.75 60.14
C VAL A 9 -46.79 -4.83 59.07
N ILE A 10 -47.03 -5.01 57.75
CA ILE A 10 -47.86 -4.20 56.84
C ILE A 10 -48.26 -5.03 55.60
N THR A 11 -49.58 -5.12 55.42
CA THR A 11 -50.41 -4.94 54.21
C THR A 11 -49.90 -5.31 52.80
N VAL A 12 -50.73 -6.12 52.14
CA VAL A 12 -50.73 -6.52 50.73
C VAL A 12 -50.89 -5.33 49.77
N LEU A 13 -50.07 -5.26 48.72
CA LEU A 13 -50.42 -4.61 47.46
C LEU A 13 -49.75 -5.33 46.28
N ALA A 14 -50.53 -6.17 45.60
CA ALA A 14 -50.21 -6.70 44.28
C ALA A 14 -50.48 -5.60 43.25
N ALA A 15 -49.43 -4.98 42.73
CA ALA A 15 -49.52 -4.08 41.59
C ALA A 15 -49.17 -4.86 40.31
N LEU A 16 -50.21 -5.14 39.53
CA LEU A 16 -50.13 -5.50 38.12
C LEU A 16 -49.28 -4.45 37.38
N ILE A 17 -48.10 -4.84 36.90
CA ILE A 17 -47.40 -4.12 35.84
C ILE A 17 -47.50 -4.98 34.58
N MET A 18 -48.62 -4.82 33.88
CA MET A 18 -48.74 -5.18 32.47
C MET A 18 -47.90 -4.18 31.68
N LEU A 19 -46.60 -4.42 31.57
CA LEU A 19 -45.77 -3.78 30.56
C LEU A 19 -46.14 -4.43 29.22
N THR A 20 -46.96 -3.72 28.48
CA THR A 20 -47.25 -3.97 27.08
C THR A 20 -45.92 -4.14 26.33
N ALA A 21 -45.69 -5.36 25.85
CA ALA A 21 -44.73 -5.62 24.80
C ALA A 21 -45.22 -4.91 23.53
N SER A 22 -44.97 -3.60 23.44
CA SER A 22 -44.94 -2.88 22.18
C SER A 22 -43.79 -3.48 21.38
N GLY A 23 -44.07 -4.57 20.68
CA GLY A 23 -43.17 -5.16 19.72
C GLY A 23 -42.79 -4.08 18.71
N CYS A 24 -41.59 -3.54 18.85
CA CYS A 24 -40.94 -2.86 17.74
C CYS A 24 -40.83 -3.90 16.62
N SER A 25 -41.81 -3.87 15.71
CA SER A 25 -41.70 -4.47 14.39
C SER A 25 -40.71 -3.62 13.57
N GLY A 26 -39.48 -3.50 14.07
CA GLY A 26 -38.37 -3.05 13.27
C GLY A 26 -38.16 -4.12 12.22
N LYS A 27 -38.55 -3.82 10.97
CA LYS A 27 -38.15 -4.64 9.83
C LYS A 27 -36.65 -4.94 10.00
N PRO A 28 -36.20 -6.19 9.89
CA PRO A 28 -34.77 -6.47 9.98
C PRO A 28 -34.06 -5.54 9.00
N LEU A 29 -33.12 -4.74 9.50
CA LEU A 29 -32.29 -3.88 8.67
C LEU A 29 -31.72 -4.78 7.58
N LYS A 30 -32.16 -4.59 6.33
CA LYS A 30 -31.53 -5.24 5.19
C LYS A 30 -30.05 -4.91 5.32
N LYS A 31 -29.18 -5.91 5.46
CA LYS A 31 -27.72 -5.71 5.40
C LYS A 31 -27.48 -4.94 4.10
N ARG A 32 -27.14 -3.66 4.21
CA ARG A 32 -26.82 -2.83 3.06
C ARG A 32 -25.56 -3.46 2.46
N GLN A 33 -25.70 -4.03 1.27
CA GLN A 33 -24.56 -4.64 0.59
C GLN A 33 -23.51 -3.54 0.38
N THR A 34 -22.27 -3.82 0.78
CA THR A 34 -21.17 -2.88 0.58
C THR A 34 -21.08 -2.54 -0.90
N PRO A 35 -21.16 -1.25 -1.28
CA PRO A 35 -21.07 -0.87 -2.69
C PRO A 35 -19.67 -1.23 -3.22
N VAL A 36 -19.66 -1.71 -4.46
CA VAL A 36 -18.43 -2.05 -5.19
C VAL A 36 -18.30 -1.09 -6.36
N GLN A 37 -17.14 -0.46 -6.47
CA GLN A 37 -16.84 0.49 -7.54
C GLN A 37 -15.54 0.10 -8.23
N VAL A 38 -15.52 0.11 -9.55
CA VAL A 38 -14.27 0.09 -10.30
C VAL A 38 -13.64 1.47 -10.18
N VAL A 39 -12.55 1.58 -9.40
CA VAL A 39 -11.91 2.87 -9.11
C VAL A 39 -10.70 3.15 -9.98
N TYR A 40 -10.18 2.14 -10.68
CA TYR A 40 -9.09 2.29 -11.62
C TYR A 40 -9.08 1.15 -12.63
N ARG A 41 -8.79 1.45 -13.91
CA ARG A 41 -8.55 0.45 -14.94
C ARG A 41 -7.13 0.58 -15.45
N PHE A 42 -6.39 -0.52 -15.47
CA PHE A 42 -5.05 -0.57 -16.08
C PHE A 42 -5.17 -0.74 -17.60
N ASP A 43 -6.21 -1.46 -18.03
CA ASP A 43 -6.59 -1.75 -19.42
C ASP A 43 -8.01 -2.35 -19.44
N ASP A 44 -8.33 -3.12 -20.48
CA ASP A 44 -9.63 -3.77 -20.70
C ASP A 44 -9.93 -4.92 -19.72
N HIS A 45 -8.91 -5.60 -19.20
CA HIS A 45 -9.04 -6.85 -18.45
C HIS A 45 -8.49 -6.78 -17.02
N ARG A 46 -7.84 -5.66 -16.65
CA ARG A 46 -7.28 -5.44 -15.31
C ARG A 46 -7.84 -4.19 -14.65
N TRP A 47 -8.32 -4.30 -13.42
CA TRP A 47 -8.87 -3.17 -12.67
C TRP A 47 -8.76 -3.31 -11.15
N LEU A 48 -9.05 -2.20 -10.47
CA LEU A 48 -9.20 -2.12 -9.01
C LEU A 48 -10.67 -1.97 -8.65
N GLU A 49 -11.14 -2.80 -7.74
CA GLU A 49 -12.45 -2.69 -7.11
C GLU A 49 -12.31 -2.16 -5.69
N LEU A 50 -12.98 -1.05 -5.41
CA LEU A 50 -13.14 -0.54 -4.05
C LEU A 50 -14.47 -1.05 -3.48
N HIS A 51 -14.37 -1.77 -2.38
CA HIS A 51 -15.50 -2.28 -1.60
C HIS A 51 -15.64 -1.38 -0.37
N GLY A 52 -16.47 -0.33 -0.47
CA GLY A 52 -16.59 0.66 0.59
C GLY A 52 -17.36 1.92 0.21
N VAL A 53 -17.56 2.79 1.18
CA VAL A 53 -18.36 4.02 1.07
C VAL A 53 -17.47 5.25 1.07
N ALA A 54 -17.93 6.37 0.50
CA ALA A 54 -17.19 7.64 0.52
C ALA A 54 -15.74 7.53 0.01
N CYS A 55 -15.50 6.64 -0.97
CA CYS A 55 -14.19 6.39 -1.55
C CYS A 55 -13.12 5.88 -0.58
N GLU A 56 -13.56 5.17 0.47
CA GLU A 56 -12.73 4.49 1.44
C GLU A 56 -13.24 3.05 1.68
N GLY A 57 -12.36 2.06 1.74
CA GLY A 57 -12.76 0.67 1.98
C GLY A 57 -11.68 -0.39 1.74
N ALA A 58 -12.11 -1.62 1.49
CA ALA A 58 -11.23 -2.70 1.06
C ALA A 58 -10.94 -2.56 -0.45
N LEU A 59 -9.73 -2.87 -0.88
CA LEU A 59 -9.31 -2.76 -2.27
C LEU A 59 -8.92 -4.12 -2.82
N TRP A 60 -9.50 -4.48 -3.96
CA TRP A 60 -9.23 -5.72 -4.67
C TRP A 60 -8.67 -5.43 -6.05
N PHE A 61 -7.70 -6.23 -6.47
CA PHE A 61 -7.23 -6.26 -7.85
C PHE A 61 -7.87 -7.44 -8.58
N VAL A 62 -8.19 -7.21 -9.85
CA VAL A 62 -8.74 -8.23 -10.75
C VAL A 62 -7.95 -8.20 -12.06
N ASP A 63 -7.54 -9.38 -12.54
CA ASP A 63 -7.06 -9.63 -13.90
C ASP A 63 -7.85 -10.83 -14.45
N GLU A 64 -8.75 -10.57 -15.40
CA GLU A 64 -9.58 -11.62 -16.00
C GLU A 64 -8.78 -12.59 -16.87
N LYS A 65 -7.76 -12.12 -17.60
CA LYS A 65 -6.99 -12.98 -18.51
C LYS A 65 -6.13 -13.98 -17.74
N ARG A 66 -5.70 -13.61 -16.53
CA ARG A 66 -4.86 -14.46 -15.68
C ARG A 66 -5.61 -15.20 -14.59
N ASP A 67 -6.94 -15.01 -14.50
CA ASP A 67 -7.78 -15.54 -13.42
C ASP A 67 -7.23 -15.15 -12.03
N ILE A 68 -6.88 -13.87 -11.88
CA ILE A 68 -6.36 -13.33 -10.63
C ILE A 68 -7.42 -12.44 -9.99
N ARG A 69 -7.75 -12.75 -8.75
CA ARG A 69 -8.42 -11.83 -7.84
C ARG A 69 -7.70 -11.85 -6.50
N SER A 70 -7.15 -10.71 -6.10
CA SER A 70 -6.31 -10.61 -4.91
C SER A 70 -6.66 -9.38 -4.08
N GLU A 71 -6.56 -9.51 -2.76
CA GLU A 71 -6.78 -8.40 -1.83
C GLU A 71 -5.52 -7.54 -1.76
N VAL A 72 -5.63 -6.26 -2.13
CA VAL A 72 -4.54 -5.27 -2.05
C VAL A 72 -4.50 -4.63 -0.66
N SER A 73 -5.69 -4.33 -0.12
CA SER A 73 -5.89 -3.82 1.23
C SER A 73 -7.20 -4.34 1.79
N SER A 74 -7.19 -4.81 3.03
CA SER A 74 -8.37 -5.36 3.70
C SER A 74 -9.38 -4.30 4.14
N GLN A 75 -8.96 -3.04 4.31
CA GLN A 75 -9.80 -1.92 4.75
C GLN A 75 -9.08 -0.56 4.62
N PHE A 76 -9.82 0.53 4.83
CA PHE A 76 -9.35 1.93 4.92
C PHE A 76 -8.50 2.44 3.74
N TYR A 77 -8.48 1.73 2.61
CA TYR A 77 -7.82 2.21 1.42
C TYR A 77 -8.60 3.40 0.86
N ARG A 78 -7.90 4.50 0.63
CA ARG A 78 -8.43 5.72 0.01
C ARG A 78 -7.75 5.94 -1.33
N ILE A 79 -8.55 6.24 -2.35
CA ILE A 79 -8.05 6.37 -3.72
C ILE A 79 -7.00 7.47 -3.87
N PHE A 80 -6.00 7.20 -4.70
CA PHE A 80 -5.01 8.20 -5.07
C PHE A 80 -5.57 9.17 -6.11
N THR A 81 -5.41 10.47 -5.89
CA THR A 81 -6.05 11.51 -6.72
C THR A 81 -5.10 12.27 -7.65
N LYS A 82 -3.82 11.93 -7.66
CA LYS A 82 -2.86 12.53 -8.61
C LYS A 82 -2.79 11.68 -9.89
N PRO A 83 -2.19 12.21 -10.98
CA PRO A 83 -1.86 11.41 -12.15
C PRO A 83 -1.18 10.09 -11.78
N TYR A 84 -1.74 9.00 -12.27
CA TYR A 84 -1.28 7.65 -12.02
C TYR A 84 -1.42 6.83 -13.30
N ILE A 85 -0.31 6.28 -13.76
CA ILE A 85 -0.23 5.40 -14.92
C ILE A 85 0.49 4.14 -14.48
N ASN A 86 -0.02 2.98 -14.89
CA ASN A 86 0.64 1.72 -14.63
C ASN A 86 0.51 0.81 -15.86
N ALA A 87 1.48 0.96 -16.75
CA ALA A 87 1.52 0.32 -18.05
C ALA A 87 2.12 -1.09 -18.02
N SER A 88 2.83 -1.45 -16.94
CA SER A 88 3.45 -2.77 -16.82
C SER A 88 2.42 -3.82 -16.42
N GLU A 89 2.65 -5.06 -16.84
CA GLU A 89 1.78 -6.19 -16.47
C GLU A 89 2.26 -6.92 -15.23
N ARG A 90 3.57 -7.17 -15.14
CA ARG A 90 4.16 -7.95 -14.07
C ARG A 90 4.34 -7.13 -12.80
N TYR A 91 4.85 -5.91 -12.95
CA TYR A 91 5.05 -4.98 -11.86
C TYR A 91 3.90 -3.99 -11.74
N ILE A 92 3.27 -3.94 -10.56
CA ILE A 92 2.14 -3.08 -10.29
C ILE A 92 2.42 -2.31 -9.01
N ALA A 93 2.21 -0.98 -8.98
CA ALA A 93 2.31 -0.16 -7.77
C ALA A 93 1.01 0.57 -7.52
N ILE A 94 0.40 0.42 -6.35
CA ILE A 94 -0.91 0.97 -5.99
C ILE A 94 -0.74 2.09 -4.95
N PRO A 95 -0.80 3.36 -5.38
CA PRO A 95 -0.70 4.51 -4.48
C PRO A 95 -1.94 4.68 -3.62
N SER A 96 -1.80 5.34 -2.47
CA SER A 96 -2.91 5.72 -1.58
C SER A 96 -2.99 7.24 -1.40
N TRP A 97 -4.10 7.72 -0.84
CA TRP A 97 -4.38 9.15 -0.69
C TRP A 97 -3.35 9.95 0.13
N ASP A 98 -2.89 9.44 1.28
CA ASP A 98 -2.15 10.20 2.30
C ASP A 98 -0.70 9.77 2.48
N SER A 99 -0.20 8.86 1.65
CA SER A 99 1.15 8.32 1.79
C SER A 99 1.93 8.38 0.48
N ALA A 100 3.24 8.60 0.60
CA ALA A 100 4.17 8.29 -0.48
C ALA A 100 4.48 6.79 -0.55
N HIS A 101 4.29 6.04 0.54
CA HIS A 101 4.36 4.60 0.51
C HIS A 101 3.17 4.02 -0.25
N PHE A 102 3.41 2.94 -0.96
CA PHE A 102 2.38 2.27 -1.73
C PHE A 102 2.60 0.77 -1.76
N THR A 103 1.56 0.04 -2.13
CA THR A 103 1.62 -1.43 -2.16
C THR A 103 2.00 -1.87 -3.57
N VAL A 104 2.97 -2.77 -3.69
CA VAL A 104 3.43 -3.26 -4.99
C VAL A 104 3.18 -4.75 -5.16
N SER A 105 2.97 -5.16 -6.41
CA SER A 105 3.02 -6.55 -6.85
C SER A 105 4.13 -6.71 -7.89
N ARG A 106 4.78 -7.87 -7.88
CA ARG A 106 5.90 -8.23 -8.77
C ARG A 106 5.61 -9.52 -9.55
N ASP A 107 4.37 -9.97 -9.45
CA ASP A 107 3.89 -11.28 -9.89
C ASP A 107 2.49 -11.17 -10.52
N TYR A 108 2.26 -10.10 -11.29
CA TYR A 108 1.02 -9.84 -12.05
C TYR A 108 -0.21 -9.58 -11.16
N GLY A 109 -0.01 -9.08 -9.94
CA GLY A 109 -1.08 -8.83 -8.98
C GLY A 109 -1.47 -10.04 -8.14
N LYS A 110 -0.69 -11.13 -8.11
CA LYS A 110 -1.02 -12.29 -7.27
C LYS A 110 -0.76 -12.02 -5.80
N THR A 111 0.39 -11.40 -5.48
CA THR A 111 0.76 -11.03 -4.11
C THR A 111 1.13 -9.56 -4.03
N TRP A 112 0.97 -9.01 -2.83
CA TRP A 112 1.11 -7.59 -2.54
C TRP A 112 2.08 -7.39 -1.38
N THR A 113 2.99 -6.44 -1.52
CA THR A 113 4.01 -6.12 -0.50
C THR A 113 4.14 -4.60 -0.40
N PRO A 114 4.23 -4.01 0.80
CA PRO A 114 4.52 -2.59 0.95
C PRO A 114 5.86 -2.21 0.29
N SER A 115 5.89 -1.04 -0.35
CA SER A 115 7.13 -0.42 -0.80
C SER A 115 7.71 0.53 0.25
N TRP A 116 9.02 0.75 0.16
CA TRP A 116 9.73 1.75 0.93
C TRP A 116 10.19 2.88 0.02
N ILE A 117 10.23 4.09 0.58
CA ILE A 117 10.81 5.26 -0.08
C ILE A 117 11.97 5.77 0.78
N LYS A 118 13.06 6.14 0.12
CA LYS A 118 14.15 6.90 0.71
C LYS A 118 14.68 7.95 -0.26
N GLY A 119 14.87 9.16 0.24
CA GLY A 119 15.43 10.27 -0.50
C GLY A 119 15.80 11.43 0.39
N ARG A 120 15.68 12.63 -0.16
CA ARG A 120 15.94 13.89 0.53
C ARG A 120 15.04 14.98 -0.06
N GLU A 121 14.10 15.47 0.71
CA GLU A 121 13.27 16.61 0.31
C GLU A 121 13.98 17.95 0.55
N ASP A 122 13.56 18.97 -0.18
CA ASP A 122 14.09 20.34 -0.08
C ASP A 122 13.31 21.15 0.98
N ASP A 123 12.94 20.52 2.10
CA ASP A 123 12.31 21.17 3.25
C ASP A 123 13.34 21.48 4.34
N GLU A 124 12.96 22.34 5.30
CA GLU A 124 13.86 22.74 6.40
C GLU A 124 14.30 21.55 7.26
N ALA A 125 13.49 20.50 7.32
CA ALA A 125 13.76 19.29 8.09
C ALA A 125 14.71 18.32 7.37
N GLY A 126 14.92 18.48 6.05
CA GLY A 126 15.63 17.52 5.22
C GLY A 126 14.96 16.14 5.22
N SER A 127 13.64 16.09 5.12
CA SER A 127 12.84 14.85 5.19
C SER A 127 13.35 13.79 4.20
N ASP A 128 13.24 12.51 4.57
CA ASP A 128 13.77 11.40 3.76
C ASP A 128 12.76 10.79 2.78
N SER A 129 11.59 11.40 2.65
CA SER A 129 10.51 11.00 1.74
C SER A 129 9.57 12.17 1.48
N PRO A 130 8.89 12.22 0.32
CA PRO A 130 7.96 13.29 0.01
C PRO A 130 6.66 13.13 0.79
N GLU A 131 6.11 14.25 1.27
CA GLU A 131 4.74 14.26 1.78
C GLU A 131 3.74 13.98 0.62
N SER A 132 2.61 13.34 0.91
CA SER A 132 1.60 13.01 -0.12
C SER A 132 1.17 14.24 -0.95
N LYS A 133 0.99 15.41 -0.31
CA LYS A 133 0.63 16.65 -1.01
C LYS A 133 1.69 17.12 -2.03
N ASN A 134 2.94 16.68 -1.89
CA ASN A 134 4.05 17.02 -2.78
C ASN A 134 4.22 16.03 -3.93
N ILE A 135 3.51 14.91 -3.92
CA ILE A 135 3.50 13.97 -5.05
C ILE A 135 2.82 14.63 -6.25
N ALA A 136 3.51 14.66 -7.38
CA ALA A 136 2.99 15.13 -8.66
C ALA A 136 2.38 13.97 -9.47
N SER A 137 3.04 12.81 -9.50
CA SER A 137 2.52 11.63 -10.19
C SER A 137 3.23 10.34 -9.78
N LEU A 138 2.60 9.20 -10.06
CA LEU A 138 3.23 7.89 -10.06
C LEU A 138 3.09 7.27 -11.45
N THR A 139 4.19 6.79 -12.03
CA THR A 139 4.19 6.06 -13.30
C THR A 139 4.90 4.73 -13.13
N VAL A 140 4.32 3.66 -13.66
CA VAL A 140 4.96 2.34 -13.75
C VAL A 140 5.06 1.93 -15.21
N VAL A 141 6.30 1.74 -15.68
CA VAL A 141 6.62 1.39 -17.08
C VAL A 141 7.91 0.59 -17.13
N ASN A 142 8.03 -0.35 -18.06
CA ASN A 142 9.17 -1.25 -18.18
C ASN A 142 9.48 -2.00 -16.88
N ASP A 143 8.43 -2.40 -16.15
CA ASP A 143 8.57 -3.11 -14.87
C ASP A 143 9.40 -2.31 -13.82
N GLN A 144 9.39 -0.98 -13.92
CA GLN A 144 10.01 -0.05 -12.99
C GLN A 144 9.00 1.05 -12.61
N GLY A 145 9.04 1.49 -11.36
CA GLY A 145 8.18 2.58 -10.89
C GLY A 145 8.93 3.90 -10.70
N PHE A 146 8.19 4.98 -10.90
CA PHE A 146 8.67 6.36 -10.93
C PHE A 146 7.69 7.26 -10.17
N LEU A 147 8.07 7.71 -8.97
CA LEU A 147 7.33 8.72 -8.22
C LEU A 147 7.98 10.08 -8.46
N LEU A 148 7.23 10.99 -9.06
CA LEU A 148 7.67 12.35 -9.35
C LEU A 148 7.04 13.31 -8.33
N THR A 149 7.85 14.17 -7.73
CA THR A 149 7.39 15.25 -6.84
C THR A 149 7.13 16.53 -7.60
N LYS A 150 6.38 17.46 -7.00
CA LYS A 150 6.13 18.80 -7.56
C LYS A 150 7.39 19.65 -7.68
N GLN A 151 8.41 19.34 -6.89
CA GLN A 151 9.74 19.96 -6.89
C GLN A 151 10.64 19.41 -8.01
N GLY A 152 10.21 18.34 -8.69
CA GLY A 152 10.99 17.70 -9.77
C GLY A 152 11.88 16.55 -9.31
N HIS A 153 11.76 16.11 -8.05
CA HIS A 153 12.50 14.94 -7.56
C HIS A 153 11.90 13.66 -8.11
N LEU A 154 12.76 12.78 -8.61
CA LEU A 154 12.37 11.52 -9.22
C LEU A 154 12.86 10.35 -8.36
N TYR A 155 11.91 9.72 -7.67
CA TYR A 155 12.12 8.51 -6.90
C TYR A 155 11.88 7.29 -7.80
N MET A 156 12.82 6.35 -7.84
CA MET A 156 12.76 5.21 -8.75
C MET A 156 12.95 3.90 -8.02
N SER A 157 12.12 2.92 -8.38
CA SER A 157 12.43 1.53 -8.02
C SER A 157 13.65 1.04 -8.78
N SER A 158 14.22 -0.09 -8.36
CA SER A 158 15.21 -0.79 -9.16
C SER A 158 14.66 -1.30 -10.49
N HIS A 159 15.56 -1.54 -11.44
CA HIS A 159 15.28 -2.24 -12.70
C HIS A 159 14.77 -3.68 -12.48
N PRO A 160 14.04 -4.26 -13.45
CA PRO A 160 13.38 -5.57 -13.33
C PRO A 160 14.33 -6.76 -13.40
N PHE A 161 15.11 -6.97 -12.34
CA PHE A 161 15.88 -8.17 -12.08
C PHE A 161 16.41 -8.16 -10.64
N ASP A 162 16.67 -9.35 -10.12
CA ASP A 162 17.39 -9.53 -8.86
C ASP A 162 18.90 -9.57 -9.11
N ASP A 163 19.66 -9.05 -8.16
CA ASP A 163 21.11 -9.09 -8.23
C ASP A 163 21.59 -10.51 -7.85
N PRO A 164 22.20 -11.28 -8.77
CA PRO A 164 22.56 -12.67 -8.53
C PRO A 164 23.54 -12.86 -7.37
N ARG A 165 24.30 -11.81 -7.01
CA ARG A 165 25.27 -11.86 -5.92
C ARG A 165 24.60 -11.94 -4.56
N ILE A 166 23.42 -11.36 -4.41
CA ILE A 166 22.65 -11.40 -3.15
C ILE A 166 21.60 -12.51 -3.13
N MET A 167 21.33 -13.17 -4.27
CA MET A 167 20.40 -14.30 -4.34
C MET A 167 20.95 -15.55 -3.62
N PRO A 168 20.09 -16.54 -3.29
CA PRO A 168 20.54 -17.80 -2.71
C PRO A 168 21.68 -18.46 -3.48
N GLY A 169 22.80 -18.72 -2.79
CA GLY A 169 24.02 -19.28 -3.39
C GLY A 169 24.92 -18.26 -4.08
N GLY A 170 24.56 -16.96 -4.08
CA GLY A 170 25.37 -15.88 -4.61
C GLY A 170 26.64 -15.62 -3.77
N GLU A 171 27.58 -14.88 -4.37
CA GLU A 171 28.87 -14.57 -3.76
C GLU A 171 28.83 -13.47 -2.70
N GLY A 172 27.68 -12.83 -2.47
CA GLY A 172 27.57 -11.62 -1.65
C GLY A 172 28.18 -10.40 -2.33
N ILE A 173 28.15 -9.26 -1.64
CA ILE A 173 28.72 -8.00 -2.10
C ILE A 173 29.64 -7.45 -1.02
N ASP A 174 30.93 -7.46 -1.27
CA ASP A 174 31.89 -6.71 -0.46
C ASP A 174 31.80 -5.23 -0.83
N TYR A 175 31.73 -4.36 0.16
CA TYR A 175 31.60 -2.93 -0.06
C TYR A 175 32.33 -2.13 1.01
N SER A 176 32.60 -0.86 0.70
CA SER A 176 33.15 0.08 1.68
C SER A 176 32.28 1.33 1.78
N TYR A 177 32.35 2.00 2.93
CA TYR A 177 31.66 3.27 3.13
C TYR A 177 32.47 4.17 4.06
N THR A 178 32.34 5.47 3.88
CA THR A 178 32.99 6.47 4.73
C THR A 178 32.02 6.94 5.80
N PHE A 179 32.36 6.74 7.07
CA PHE A 179 31.62 7.28 8.20
C PHE A 179 32.56 8.10 9.08
N LYS A 180 32.21 9.37 9.32
CA LYS A 180 33.03 10.34 10.08
C LYS A 180 34.49 10.41 9.60
N GLY A 181 34.71 10.41 8.28
CA GLY A 181 36.04 10.51 7.66
C GLY A 181 36.88 9.23 7.68
N LYS A 182 36.36 8.13 8.24
CA LYS A 182 37.02 6.82 8.24
C LYS A 182 36.34 5.87 7.27
N VAL A 183 37.15 5.13 6.50
CA VAL A 183 36.66 4.06 5.61
C VAL A 183 36.42 2.79 6.43
N TYR A 184 35.24 2.21 6.26
CA TYR A 184 34.84 0.91 6.79
C TYR A 184 34.64 -0.05 5.63
N TYR A 185 34.96 -1.32 5.86
CA TYR A 185 34.72 -2.42 4.93
C TYR A 185 33.68 -3.33 5.54
N ASP A 186 32.70 -3.74 4.74
CA ASP A 186 31.60 -4.59 5.17
C ASP A 186 31.16 -5.48 3.99
N ARG A 187 30.31 -6.45 4.28
CA ARG A 187 29.85 -7.44 3.32
C ARG A 187 28.37 -7.68 3.47
N LEU A 188 27.65 -7.56 2.35
CA LEU A 188 26.29 -8.02 2.25
C LEU A 188 26.27 -9.48 1.79
N ASP A 189 25.97 -10.39 2.69
CA ASP A 189 25.88 -11.81 2.35
C ASP A 189 24.72 -12.12 1.40
N ALA A 190 24.92 -13.16 0.59
CA ALA A 190 23.84 -13.78 -0.15
C ALA A 190 22.74 -14.29 0.79
N ILE A 191 21.52 -14.23 0.30
CA ILE A 191 20.35 -14.66 1.03
C ILE A 191 20.42 -16.17 1.31
N ARG A 192 19.99 -16.58 2.51
CA ARG A 192 19.94 -17.99 2.90
C ARG A 192 18.56 -18.59 2.56
N PRO A 193 18.48 -19.60 1.66
CA PRO A 193 17.20 -20.08 1.11
C PRO A 193 16.24 -20.72 2.14
N GLY A 194 16.73 -21.17 3.30
CA GLY A 194 15.93 -21.86 4.32
C GLY A 194 14.90 -21.00 5.07
N LYS A 195 14.75 -19.70 4.76
CA LYS A 195 13.78 -18.82 5.43
C LYS A 195 12.41 -18.73 4.73
N GLY A 196 12.23 -19.33 3.56
CA GLY A 196 10.96 -19.26 2.83
C GLY A 196 10.54 -17.85 2.38
N GLU A 197 11.45 -16.88 2.46
CA GLU A 197 11.18 -15.48 2.12
C GLU A 197 11.29 -15.30 0.60
N ASN A 198 10.30 -14.62 -0.02
CA ASN A 198 10.47 -14.05 -1.34
C ASN A 198 11.48 -12.90 -1.24
N VAL A 199 12.73 -13.22 -1.52
CA VAL A 199 13.89 -12.39 -1.25
C VAL A 199 14.33 -11.51 -2.40
N SER A 200 13.55 -11.54 -3.48
CA SER A 200 13.69 -10.57 -4.56
C SER A 200 13.69 -9.17 -3.93
N ARG A 201 14.68 -8.35 -4.27
CA ARG A 201 14.73 -6.93 -3.85
C ARG A 201 14.26 -5.99 -4.95
N TRP A 202 14.04 -6.53 -6.14
CA TRP A 202 13.47 -5.77 -7.24
C TRP A 202 12.16 -5.10 -6.82
N GLY A 203 12.03 -3.80 -7.12
CA GLY A 203 10.74 -3.12 -7.08
C GLY A 203 10.21 -2.78 -5.67
N LEU A 204 10.90 -3.14 -4.58
CA LEU A 204 10.39 -2.89 -3.22
C LEU A 204 10.85 -1.56 -2.63
N LEU A 205 11.93 -0.98 -3.13
CA LEU A 205 12.50 0.26 -2.62
C LEU A 205 12.61 1.29 -3.75
N TYR A 206 12.07 2.48 -3.49
CA TYR A 206 12.13 3.64 -4.35
C TYR A 206 13.15 4.63 -3.77
N ILE A 207 14.20 4.89 -4.53
CA ILE A 207 15.31 5.75 -4.12
C ILE A 207 15.30 7.03 -4.95
N ASP A 208 15.49 8.16 -4.29
CA ASP A 208 16.00 9.36 -4.95
C ASP A 208 17.49 9.17 -5.29
N PRO A 209 17.88 9.17 -6.58
CA PRO A 209 19.26 8.94 -7.01
C PRO A 209 20.29 9.85 -6.34
N ARG A 210 19.90 11.04 -5.88
CA ARG A 210 20.81 11.99 -5.21
C ARG A 210 21.41 11.42 -3.93
N ILE A 211 20.69 10.51 -3.25
CA ILE A 211 21.19 9.86 -2.04
C ILE A 211 21.86 8.52 -2.32
N LEU A 212 21.73 7.95 -3.52
CA LEU A 212 22.25 6.63 -3.85
C LEU A 212 23.76 6.47 -3.54
N PRO A 213 24.66 7.45 -3.79
CA PRO A 213 26.10 7.31 -3.50
C PRO A 213 26.46 7.08 -2.02
N VAL A 214 25.54 7.34 -1.08
CA VAL A 214 25.75 7.10 0.36
C VAL A 214 24.93 5.92 0.89
N ARG A 215 24.41 5.09 -0.02
CA ARG A 215 23.50 3.99 0.25
C ARG A 215 24.12 2.67 -0.18
N MET A 216 23.75 1.56 0.47
CA MET A 216 24.27 0.24 0.09
C MET A 216 23.72 -0.22 -1.26
N GLU A 217 22.54 0.27 -1.63
CA GLU A 217 21.86 -0.05 -2.87
C GLU A 217 22.65 0.42 -4.10
N GLN A 218 23.60 1.36 -3.95
CA GLN A 218 24.53 1.73 -5.03
C GLN A 218 25.39 0.57 -5.52
N TYR A 219 25.50 -0.52 -4.75
CA TYR A 219 26.27 -1.68 -5.16
C TYR A 219 25.42 -2.70 -5.91
N TYR A 220 24.10 -2.55 -5.96
CA TYR A 220 23.23 -3.51 -6.62
C TYR A 220 23.15 -3.24 -8.11
N ALA A 221 23.26 -4.30 -8.92
CA ALA A 221 23.24 -4.21 -10.37
C ALA A 221 21.94 -3.55 -10.88
N ASN A 222 20.81 -3.78 -10.20
CA ASN A 222 19.50 -3.24 -10.55
C ASN A 222 19.26 -1.79 -10.10
N PHE A 223 20.23 -1.16 -9.43
CA PHE A 223 20.26 0.28 -9.15
C PHE A 223 21.32 1.02 -9.98
N GLN A 224 21.99 0.33 -10.92
CA GLN A 224 22.92 0.96 -11.85
C GLN A 224 22.18 1.53 -13.06
N ASN A 225 22.72 2.61 -13.63
CA ASN A 225 22.21 3.23 -14.87
C ASN A 225 20.70 3.53 -14.81
N LEU A 226 20.23 4.06 -13.67
CA LEU A 226 18.86 4.53 -13.55
C LEU A 226 18.62 5.69 -14.53
N PRO A 227 17.43 5.77 -15.15
CA PRO A 227 17.11 6.88 -16.05
C PRO A 227 17.01 8.20 -15.27
N THR A 228 17.21 9.32 -15.95
CA THR A 228 17.12 10.67 -15.34
C THR A 228 15.73 11.29 -15.43
N ARG A 229 14.81 10.64 -16.13
CA ARG A 229 13.42 11.05 -16.32
C ARG A 229 12.52 9.82 -16.46
N VAL A 230 11.22 10.01 -16.26
CA VAL A 230 10.22 8.97 -16.54
C VAL A 230 10.31 8.57 -18.02
N PRO A 231 10.50 7.27 -18.34
CA PRO A 231 10.46 6.79 -19.71
C PRO A 231 9.11 7.09 -20.38
N GLU A 232 9.13 7.26 -21.69
CA GLU A 232 7.90 7.46 -22.47
C GLU A 232 6.98 6.23 -22.35
N VAL A 233 5.72 6.45 -21.98
CA VAL A 233 4.70 5.41 -21.93
C VAL A 233 4.00 5.33 -23.29
N LYS A 234 4.16 4.20 -24.00
CA LYS A 234 3.58 3.98 -25.33
C LYS A 234 2.40 3.03 -25.27
N GLY A 235 1.33 3.35 -26.00
CA GLY A 235 0.18 2.46 -26.19
C GLY A 235 -0.64 2.16 -24.93
N TYR A 236 -0.53 2.97 -23.88
CA TYR A 236 -1.31 2.79 -22.65
C TYR A 236 -2.79 3.13 -22.88
N THR A 237 -3.67 2.20 -22.51
CA THR A 237 -5.13 2.29 -22.72
C THR A 237 -5.93 2.42 -21.41
N GLY A 238 -5.27 2.29 -20.26
CA GLY A 238 -5.88 2.44 -18.96
C GLY A 238 -6.21 3.87 -18.58
N TRP A 239 -6.78 4.03 -17.38
CA TRP A 239 -7.06 5.34 -16.82
C TRP A 239 -5.77 6.01 -16.35
N THR A 240 -5.72 7.33 -16.45
CA THR A 240 -4.57 8.15 -16.01
C THR A 240 -4.75 8.71 -14.59
N ARG A 241 -5.89 8.44 -13.97
CA ARG A 241 -6.27 8.80 -12.59
C ARG A 241 -7.28 7.81 -12.05
N MET A 242 -7.25 7.57 -10.74
CA MET A 242 -8.35 6.87 -10.07
C MET A 242 -9.60 7.74 -10.02
N GLN A 243 -10.76 7.09 -10.03
CA GLN A 243 -12.07 7.74 -10.00
C GLN A 243 -12.93 7.05 -8.95
N CYS A 244 -13.83 7.78 -8.31
CA CYS A 244 -14.77 7.20 -7.36
C CYS A 244 -15.98 8.10 -7.16
N ASP A 245 -17.16 7.50 -7.03
CA ASP A 245 -18.38 8.19 -6.64
C ASP A 245 -18.52 8.20 -5.11
N MET A 246 -18.43 9.39 -4.53
CA MET A 246 -18.57 9.62 -3.09
C MET A 246 -19.96 9.22 -2.55
N LYS A 247 -20.98 9.18 -3.42
CA LYS A 247 -22.38 8.88 -3.05
C LYS A 247 -22.74 7.41 -3.25
N ALA A 248 -21.81 6.58 -3.74
CA ALA A 248 -22.08 5.17 -3.96
C ALA A 248 -22.50 4.50 -2.64
N GLY A 249 -23.69 3.88 -2.66
CA GLY A 249 -24.25 3.22 -1.48
C GLY A 249 -24.58 4.17 -0.33
N MET A 250 -24.83 5.47 -0.59
CA MET A 250 -25.44 6.42 0.35
C MET A 250 -26.94 6.54 0.15
#